data_AF-A0A8H6U3X3-F1
#
_entry.id   AF-A0A8H6U3X3-F1
#
_cell.length_a   1.000
_cell.length_b   1.000
_cell.length_c   1.000
_cell.angle_alpha   90.00
_cell.angle_beta   90.00
_cell.angle_gamma   90.00
#
_symmetry.space_group_name_H-M   'P 1'
#
loop_
_entity.id
_entity.type
_entity.pdbx_description
1 polymer ?
#
loop_
_entity_poly.entity_id
_entity_poly.type
_entity_poly.pdbx_seq_one_letter_code
_entity_poly.pdbx_strand_id
1 'polypeptide(L)'
;MSAFSARNTIQSTTQLFDFSWDVTMLTFAETGVSLALYGIYICLFLLSIHALSRRKARGTKLLIGASCAMAVVGTAAMAINIALAVSFARTTQHIVHEEVAQLLNGLRYQETLGTAYVITSVINNLLTDSLFVEFSSFTVDARGFMRHTSCIAATLYGDLKKTVIILPGLLMICTVATGILSVLSFNYQDATIMFGLAAATNVVLTALTAGRILWMRRAASHIPVDKTLRLRYNMAIRLILESGAIYCIGAIVMLIVSLGAAENTSAAVAQSVIGMSFVQPLLNIIPTFTLVYVGRNTTDTSEGRNMSASSTRIPGRLVGRQTVGPAEIDQQGEEKESEDV
;
A
#
# COMPACT_ATOMS: atom_id res chain seq x y z
N MET A 1 -31.40 7.07 -57.06
CA MET A 1 -30.27 7.55 -56.22
C MET A 1 -30.70 7.95 -54.81
N SER A 2 -31.87 8.58 -54.59
CA SER A 2 -32.34 8.98 -53.25
C SER A 2 -32.51 7.82 -52.24
N ALA A 3 -33.07 6.69 -52.66
CA ALA A 3 -33.28 5.53 -51.79
C ALA A 3 -31.98 4.84 -51.33
N PHE A 4 -30.93 4.87 -52.16
CA PHE A 4 -29.62 4.32 -51.80
C PHE A 4 -28.88 5.20 -50.80
N SER A 5 -29.00 6.53 -50.95
CA SER A 5 -28.46 7.49 -49.97
C SER A 5 -29.12 7.35 -48.61
N ALA A 6 -30.46 7.22 -48.57
CA ALA A 6 -31.19 7.05 -47.30
C ALA A 6 -30.81 5.75 -46.58
N ARG A 7 -30.59 4.65 -47.31
CA ARG A 7 -30.20 3.36 -46.72
C ARG A 7 -28.82 3.41 -46.06
N ASN A 8 -27.85 4.07 -46.70
CA ASN A 8 -26.51 4.22 -46.13
C ASN A 8 -26.51 5.09 -44.87
N THR A 9 -27.32 6.16 -44.83
CA THR A 9 -27.47 7.02 -43.64
C THR A 9 -28.08 6.27 -42.46
N ILE A 10 -29.12 5.47 -42.69
CA ILE A 10 -29.77 4.68 -41.62
C ILE A 10 -28.78 3.67 -41.04
N GLN A 11 -28.02 2.97 -41.90
CA GLN A 11 -27.05 1.97 -41.47
C GLN A 11 -25.90 2.58 -40.65
N SER A 12 -25.44 3.78 -41.01
CA SER A 12 -24.42 4.49 -40.20
C SER A 12 -24.97 4.95 -38.86
N THR A 13 -26.23 5.38 -38.78
CA THR A 13 -26.83 5.81 -37.51
C THR A 13 -27.04 4.65 -36.54
N THR A 14 -27.45 3.48 -37.02
CA THR A 14 -27.59 2.28 -36.16
C THR A 14 -26.24 1.80 -35.64
N GLN A 15 -25.19 1.80 -36.48
CA GLN A 15 -23.86 1.40 -36.03
C GLN A 15 -23.27 2.36 -34.98
N LEU A 16 -23.49 3.67 -35.14
CA LEU A 16 -23.08 4.66 -34.15
C LEU A 16 -23.83 4.49 -32.82
N PHE A 17 -25.12 4.18 -32.88
CA PHE A 17 -25.93 3.94 -31.68
C PHE A 17 -25.46 2.70 -30.92
N ASP A 18 -25.30 1.57 -31.60
CA ASP A 18 -24.84 0.32 -30.99
C ASP A 18 -23.45 0.50 -30.34
N PHE A 19 -22.52 1.13 -31.06
CA PHE A 19 -21.19 1.46 -30.52
C PHE A 19 -21.26 2.33 -29.26
N SER A 20 -22.15 3.32 -29.23
CA SER A 20 -22.27 4.24 -28.08
C SER A 20 -22.85 3.54 -26.83
N TRP A 21 -23.79 2.61 -27.02
CA TRP A 21 -24.31 1.78 -25.92
C TRP A 21 -23.26 0.85 -25.34
N ASP A 22 -22.47 0.20 -26.20
CA ASP A 22 -21.41 -0.70 -25.76
C ASP A 22 -20.39 0.03 -24.88
N VAL A 23 -19.96 1.22 -25.29
CA VAL A 23 -19.01 2.03 -24.50
C VAL A 23 -19.65 2.49 -23.18
N THR A 24 -20.93 2.88 -23.19
CA THR A 24 -21.61 3.33 -21.97
C THR A 24 -21.78 2.19 -20.95
N MET A 25 -22.22 1.01 -21.40
CA MET A 25 -22.34 -0.18 -20.55
C MET A 25 -20.99 -0.60 -19.99
N LEU A 26 -19.93 -0.44 -20.78
CA LEU A 26 -18.58 -0.70 -20.34
C LEU A 26 -18.16 0.23 -19.19
N THR A 27 -18.36 1.53 -19.34
CA THR A 27 -18.02 2.51 -18.30
C THR A 27 -18.79 2.23 -17.01
N PHE A 28 -20.05 1.78 -17.09
CA PHE A 28 -20.82 1.37 -15.92
C PHE A 28 -20.29 0.09 -15.28
N ALA A 29 -19.93 -0.93 -16.08
CA ALA A 29 -19.34 -2.16 -15.57
C ALA A 29 -18.01 -1.88 -14.87
N GLU A 30 -17.17 -1.06 -15.49
CA GLU A 30 -15.91 -0.56 -14.96
C GLU A 30 -16.13 0.12 -13.59
N THR A 31 -17.02 1.11 -13.53
CA THR A 31 -17.36 1.84 -12.30
C THR A 31 -17.94 0.92 -11.24
N GLY A 32 -18.75 -0.07 -11.64
CA GLY A 32 -19.33 -1.06 -10.74
C GLY A 32 -18.28 -1.94 -10.07
N VAL A 33 -17.29 -2.42 -10.81
CA VAL A 33 -16.15 -3.18 -10.26
C VAL A 33 -15.33 -2.31 -9.30
N SER A 34 -15.01 -1.08 -9.70
CA SER A 34 -14.34 -0.10 -8.83
C SER A 34 -15.11 0.13 -7.52
N LEU A 35 -16.44 0.25 -7.60
CA LEU A 35 -17.30 0.48 -6.44
C LEU A 35 -17.32 -0.71 -5.49
N ALA A 36 -17.38 -1.94 -6.03
CA ALA A 36 -17.33 -3.16 -5.24
C ALA A 36 -16.01 -3.28 -4.47
N LEU A 37 -14.87 -3.05 -5.15
CA LEU A 37 -13.55 -3.06 -4.52
C LEU A 37 -13.38 -1.92 -3.50
N TYR A 38 -13.93 -0.74 -3.80
CA TYR A 38 -13.96 0.38 -2.86
C TYR A 38 -14.79 0.06 -1.60
N GLY A 39 -15.89 -0.69 -1.73
CA GLY A 39 -16.65 -1.18 -0.59
C GLY A 39 -15.81 -2.08 0.35
N ILE A 40 -15.02 -2.98 -0.23
CA ILE A 40 -14.07 -3.81 0.53
C ILE A 40 -13.03 -2.92 1.24
N TYR A 41 -12.49 -1.92 0.52
CA TYR A 41 -11.55 -0.95 1.08
C TYR A 41 -12.13 -0.23 2.31
N ILE A 42 -13.37 0.27 2.24
CA ILE A 42 -14.02 0.96 3.36
C ILE A 42 -14.20 0.03 4.57
N CYS A 43 -14.59 -1.23 4.35
CA CYS A 43 -14.65 -2.22 5.42
C CYS A 43 -13.28 -2.42 6.10
N LEU A 44 -12.21 -2.55 5.31
CA LEU A 44 -10.85 -2.67 5.84
C LEU A 44 -10.39 -1.41 6.59
N PHE A 45 -10.74 -0.23 6.08
CA PHE A 45 -10.45 1.04 6.73
C PHE A 45 -11.15 1.17 8.09
N LEU A 46 -12.44 0.81 8.17
CA LEU A 46 -13.16 0.82 9.44
C LEU A 46 -12.57 -0.17 10.45
N LEU A 47 -12.18 -1.36 9.98
CA LEU A 47 -11.49 -2.35 10.80
C LEU A 47 -10.11 -1.85 11.27
N SER A 48 -9.37 -1.15 10.42
CA SER A 48 -8.04 -0.62 10.74
C SER A 48 -8.15 0.48 11.79
N ILE A 49 -9.08 1.43 11.60
CA ILE A 49 -9.42 2.48 12.56
C ILE A 49 -9.83 1.86 13.89
N HIS A 50 -10.76 0.89 13.87
CA HIS A 50 -11.22 0.23 15.11
C HIS A 50 -10.06 -0.43 15.87
N ALA A 51 -9.18 -1.14 15.17
CA ALA A 51 -8.01 -1.78 15.76
C ALA A 51 -7.00 -0.75 16.30
N LEU A 52 -6.81 0.38 15.59
CA LEU A 52 -5.90 1.46 15.97
C LEU A 52 -6.44 2.28 17.15
N SER A 53 -7.72 2.60 17.18
CA SER A 53 -8.36 3.40 18.24
C SER A 53 -8.32 2.71 19.60
N ARG A 54 -8.26 1.37 19.65
CA ARG A 54 -8.08 0.62 20.90
C ARG A 54 -6.66 0.76 21.49
N ARG A 55 -5.70 1.33 20.75
CA ARG A 55 -4.30 1.45 21.18
C ARG A 55 -4.01 2.83 21.77
N LYS A 56 -3.27 2.87 22.89
CA LYS A 56 -2.76 4.11 23.53
C LYS A 56 -1.28 4.42 23.20
N ALA A 57 -0.74 3.91 22.09
CA ALA A 57 0.67 4.13 21.76
C ALA A 57 0.93 5.56 21.24
N ARG A 58 2.08 6.15 21.61
CA ARG A 58 2.57 7.39 21.00
C ARG A 58 2.85 7.11 19.52
N GLY A 59 2.26 7.89 18.61
CA GLY A 59 2.34 7.71 17.15
C GLY A 59 1.04 7.18 16.50
N THR A 60 0.17 6.51 17.25
CA THR A 60 -1.11 5.98 16.71
C THR A 60 -2.00 7.07 16.13
N LYS A 61 -1.97 8.29 16.71
CA LYS A 61 -2.75 9.43 16.21
C LYS A 61 -2.34 9.86 14.79
N LEU A 62 -1.06 9.83 14.48
CA LEU A 62 -0.55 10.21 13.16
C LEU A 62 -0.94 9.17 12.11
N LEU A 63 -0.80 7.88 12.44
CA LEU A 63 -1.23 6.77 11.59
C LEU A 63 -2.74 6.77 11.31
N ILE A 64 -3.56 7.08 12.32
CA ILE A 64 -5.01 7.26 12.17
C ILE A 64 -5.27 8.44 11.24
N GLY A 65 -4.61 9.58 11.46
CA GLY A 65 -4.77 10.78 10.63
C GLY A 65 -4.44 10.53 9.16
N ALA A 66 -3.31 9.87 8.88
CA ALA A 66 -2.91 9.52 7.53
C ALA A 66 -3.85 8.48 6.89
N SER A 67 -4.33 7.50 7.65
CA SER A 67 -5.35 6.55 7.18
C SER A 67 -6.66 7.25 6.83
N CYS A 68 -7.11 8.20 7.66
CA CYS A 68 -8.30 9.01 7.39
C CYS A 68 -8.10 9.89 6.15
N ALA A 69 -6.92 10.49 5.98
CA ALA A 69 -6.60 11.28 4.79
C ALA A 69 -6.68 10.43 3.52
N MET A 70 -6.09 9.24 3.51
CA MET A 70 -6.26 8.29 2.39
C MET A 70 -7.73 7.94 2.14
N ALA A 71 -8.51 7.68 3.18
CA ALA A 71 -9.92 7.36 3.02
C ALA A 71 -10.70 8.51 2.39
N VAL A 72 -10.45 9.76 2.80
CA VAL A 72 -11.08 10.95 2.22
C VAL A 72 -10.69 11.10 0.74
N VAL A 73 -9.39 11.01 0.42
CA VAL A 73 -8.90 11.15 -0.97
C VAL A 73 -9.42 10.01 -1.85
N GLY A 74 -9.40 8.77 -1.36
CA GLY A 74 -9.97 7.62 -2.07
C GLY A 74 -11.48 7.74 -2.30
N THR A 75 -12.22 8.31 -1.34
CA THR A 75 -13.65 8.61 -1.49
C THR A 75 -13.90 9.68 -2.55
N ALA A 76 -13.09 10.74 -2.56
CA ALA A 76 -13.17 11.78 -3.58
C ALA A 76 -12.87 11.22 -4.98
N ALA A 77 -11.84 10.39 -5.12
CA ALA A 77 -11.52 9.72 -6.39
C ALA A 77 -12.69 8.87 -6.88
N MET A 78 -13.30 8.09 -5.99
CA MET A 78 -14.46 7.25 -6.34
C MET A 78 -15.68 8.09 -6.74
N ALA A 79 -15.95 9.19 -6.04
CA ALA A 79 -17.04 10.10 -6.39
C ALA A 79 -16.83 10.74 -7.77
N ILE A 80 -15.59 11.15 -8.10
CA ILE A 80 -15.23 11.66 -9.42
C ILE A 80 -15.43 10.58 -10.49
N ASN A 81 -15.04 9.33 -10.22
CA ASN A 81 -15.23 8.22 -11.16
C ASN A 81 -16.72 7.98 -11.47
N ILE A 82 -17.58 7.99 -10.44
CA ILE A 82 -19.03 7.89 -10.62
C ILE A 82 -19.56 9.08 -11.44
N ALA A 83 -19.09 10.29 -11.16
CA ALA A 83 -19.49 11.49 -11.91
C ALA A 83 -19.07 11.42 -13.39
N LEU A 84 -17.87 10.89 -13.67
CA LEU A 84 -17.39 10.62 -15.03
C LEU A 84 -18.30 9.63 -15.75
N ALA A 85 -18.64 8.50 -15.12
CA ALA A 85 -19.53 7.50 -15.70
C ALA A 85 -20.92 8.05 -16.02
N VAL A 86 -21.50 8.82 -15.10
CA VAL A 86 -22.80 9.49 -15.31
C VAL A 86 -22.71 10.55 -16.42
N SER A 87 -21.63 11.33 -16.46
CA SER A 87 -21.42 12.33 -17.51
C SER A 87 -21.30 11.68 -18.88
N PHE A 88 -20.61 10.54 -18.97
CA PHE A 88 -20.48 9.77 -20.21
C PHE A 88 -21.85 9.28 -20.71
N ALA A 89 -22.65 8.69 -19.83
CA ALA A 89 -24.00 8.26 -20.17
C ALA A 89 -24.89 9.40 -20.67
N ARG A 90 -24.77 10.59 -20.08
CA ARG A 90 -25.51 11.79 -20.54
C ARG A 90 -25.04 12.26 -21.91
N THR A 91 -23.73 12.34 -22.12
CA THR A 91 -23.16 12.75 -23.42
C THR A 91 -23.61 11.81 -24.54
N THR A 92 -23.62 10.50 -24.29
CA THR A 92 -24.17 9.48 -25.21
C THR A 92 -25.63 9.76 -25.58
N GLN A 93 -26.48 10.14 -24.62
CA GLN A 93 -27.87 10.47 -24.89
C GLN A 93 -28.03 11.72 -25.77
N HIS A 94 -27.18 12.73 -25.59
CA HIS A 94 -27.26 13.98 -26.38
C HIS A 94 -26.81 13.83 -27.83
N ILE A 95 -25.90 12.89 -28.13
CA ILE A 95 -25.49 12.58 -29.51
C ILE A 95 -26.70 12.15 -30.35
N VAL A 96 -27.67 11.46 -29.74
CA VAL A 96 -28.90 11.02 -30.41
C VAL A 96 -29.81 12.19 -30.79
N HIS A 97 -29.71 13.33 -30.10
CA HIS A 97 -30.59 14.49 -30.27
C HIS A 97 -29.97 15.66 -31.06
N GLU A 98 -28.82 15.47 -31.73
CA GLU A 98 -28.13 16.46 -32.58
C GLU A 98 -27.80 17.82 -31.91
N GLU A 99 -27.71 17.89 -30.57
CA GLU A 99 -27.38 19.12 -29.86
C GLU A 99 -25.86 19.32 -29.69
N VAL A 100 -25.22 19.84 -30.75
CA VAL A 100 -23.76 20.07 -30.82
C VAL A 100 -23.21 20.90 -29.65
N ALA A 101 -23.95 21.93 -29.19
CA ALA A 101 -23.51 22.79 -28.11
C ALA A 101 -23.43 22.06 -26.75
N GLN A 102 -24.35 21.13 -26.49
CA GLN A 102 -24.34 20.33 -25.26
C GLN A 102 -23.25 19.26 -25.30
N LEU A 103 -22.97 18.70 -26.49
CA LEU A 103 -21.87 17.77 -26.71
C LEU A 103 -20.50 18.39 -26.35
N LEU A 104 -20.22 19.61 -26.84
CA LEU A 104 -18.96 20.31 -26.55
C LEU A 104 -18.80 20.61 -25.06
N ASN A 105 -19.88 21.00 -24.38
CA ASN A 105 -19.87 21.22 -22.93
C ASN A 105 -19.64 19.91 -22.15
N GLY A 106 -20.23 18.80 -22.61
CA GLY A 106 -20.03 17.47 -22.03
C GLY A 106 -18.57 17.01 -22.13
N LEU A 107 -17.94 17.18 -23.30
CA LEU A 107 -16.53 16.83 -23.52
C LEU A 107 -15.59 17.64 -22.61
N ARG A 108 -15.79 18.95 -22.52
CA ARG A 108 -14.99 19.83 -21.64
C ARG A 108 -15.13 19.47 -20.16
N TYR A 109 -16.34 19.09 -19.75
CA TYR A 109 -16.60 18.63 -18.39
C TYR A 109 -15.88 17.30 -18.09
N GLN A 110 -15.88 16.37 -19.04
CA GLN A 110 -15.16 15.10 -18.94
C GLN A 110 -13.65 15.29 -18.82
N GLU A 111 -13.05 16.17 -19.62
CA GLU A 111 -11.62 16.49 -19.51
C GLU A 111 -11.27 17.01 -18.12
N THR A 112 -12.08 17.95 -17.61
CA THR A 112 -11.88 18.55 -16.28
C THR A 112 -11.96 17.51 -15.16
N LEU A 113 -12.97 16.64 -15.21
CA LEU A 113 -13.12 15.55 -14.24
C LEU A 113 -12.02 14.49 -14.37
N GLY A 114 -11.59 14.17 -15.59
CA GLY A 114 -10.48 13.25 -15.86
C GLY A 114 -9.18 13.76 -15.25
N THR A 115 -8.87 15.05 -15.42
CA THR A 115 -7.70 15.68 -14.78
C THR A 115 -7.82 15.63 -13.25
N ALA A 116 -8.99 15.96 -12.69
CA ALA A 116 -9.22 15.91 -11.24
C ALA A 116 -9.04 14.49 -10.69
N TYR A 117 -9.50 13.46 -11.42
CA TYR A 117 -9.31 12.07 -11.06
C TYR A 117 -7.83 11.70 -11.00
N VAL A 118 -7.05 12.02 -12.04
CA VAL A 118 -5.61 11.74 -12.10
C VAL A 118 -4.87 12.40 -10.94
N ILE A 119 -5.15 13.68 -10.66
CA ILE A 119 -4.54 14.41 -9.54
C ILE A 119 -4.86 13.72 -8.22
N THR A 120 -6.12 13.34 -8.01
CA THR A 120 -6.56 12.67 -6.78
C THR A 120 -5.89 11.31 -6.60
N SER A 121 -5.76 10.53 -7.69
CA SER A 121 -5.04 9.25 -7.70
C SER A 121 -3.57 9.41 -7.36
N VAL A 122 -2.91 10.45 -7.89
CA VAL A 122 -1.50 10.75 -7.56
C VAL A 122 -1.37 11.09 -6.08
N ILE A 123 -2.20 12.00 -5.55
CA ILE A 123 -2.19 12.35 -4.12
C ILE A 123 -2.38 11.11 -3.24
N ASN A 124 -3.32 10.25 -3.63
CA ASN A 124 -3.61 9.03 -2.90
C ASN A 124 -2.41 8.05 -2.88
N ASN A 125 -1.70 7.92 -4.01
CA ASN A 125 -0.49 7.11 -4.08
C ASN A 125 0.63 7.70 -3.20
N LEU A 126 0.81 9.03 -3.22
CA LEU A 126 1.78 9.70 -2.36
C LEU A 126 1.49 9.46 -0.87
N LEU A 127 0.21 9.53 -0.48
CA LEU A 127 -0.23 9.23 0.90
C LEU A 127 0.05 7.77 1.26
N THR A 128 -0.24 6.85 0.34
CA THR A 128 0.04 5.41 0.51
C THR A 128 1.53 5.15 0.75
N ASP A 129 2.39 5.73 -0.07
CA ASP A 129 3.84 5.58 0.06
C ASP A 129 4.36 6.21 1.36
N SER A 130 3.83 7.39 1.73
CA SER A 130 4.20 8.05 2.98
C SER A 130 3.85 7.18 4.20
N LEU A 131 2.71 6.48 4.15
CA LEU A 131 2.29 5.55 5.19
C LEU A 131 3.19 4.34 5.27
N PHE A 132 3.66 3.78 4.14
CA PHE A 132 4.64 2.69 4.17
C PHE A 132 5.95 3.11 4.81
N VAL A 133 6.45 4.31 4.48
CA VAL A 133 7.67 4.85 5.07
C VAL A 133 7.50 5.05 6.56
N GLU A 134 6.41 5.67 7.01
CA GLU A 134 6.16 5.90 8.43
C GLU A 134 5.93 4.59 9.19
N PHE A 135 5.21 3.64 8.58
CA PHE A 135 4.97 2.31 9.15
C PHE A 135 6.27 1.52 9.33
N SER A 136 7.19 1.60 8.37
CA SER A 136 8.53 1.01 8.49
C SER A 136 9.36 1.64 9.61
N SER A 137 9.05 2.89 9.97
CA SER A 137 9.66 3.58 11.11
C SER A 137 9.02 3.14 12.44
N PHE A 138 7.69 3.05 12.47
CA PHE A 138 6.92 2.69 13.66
C PHE A 138 7.15 1.26 14.14
N THR A 139 7.25 0.29 13.23
CA THR A 139 7.50 -1.13 13.60
C THR A 139 8.87 -1.35 14.24
N VAL A 140 9.82 -0.44 14.02
CA VAL A 140 11.19 -0.52 14.57
C VAL A 140 11.28 0.10 15.98
N ASP A 141 10.31 0.92 16.40
CA ASP A 141 10.29 1.57 17.73
C ASP A 141 9.72 0.66 18.84
N ALA A 142 9.92 -0.64 18.71
CA ALA A 142 9.80 -1.58 19.83
C ALA A 142 10.99 -1.37 20.78
N ARG A 143 10.90 -0.27 21.57
CA ARG A 143 11.69 0.33 22.68
C ARG A 143 12.98 -0.32 23.23
N GLY A 144 13.29 -1.59 22.99
CA GLY A 144 14.58 -2.21 23.31
C GLY A 144 15.57 -2.24 22.13
N PHE A 145 15.09 -2.34 20.89
CA PHE A 145 15.95 -2.56 19.73
C PHE A 145 16.68 -1.28 19.26
N MET A 146 16.00 -0.12 19.29
CA MET A 146 16.54 1.15 18.81
C MET A 146 17.68 1.75 19.66
N ARG A 147 17.75 1.47 20.97
CA ARG A 147 18.85 2.00 21.80
C ARG A 147 20.21 1.42 21.40
N HIS A 148 20.26 0.18 20.92
CA HIS A 148 21.49 -0.44 20.45
C HIS A 148 21.73 -0.29 18.94
N THR A 149 20.68 -0.31 18.11
CA THR A 149 20.85 -0.14 16.66
C THR A 149 21.14 1.29 16.24
N SER A 150 20.67 2.31 16.97
CA SER A 150 21.02 3.71 16.68
C SER A 150 22.50 4.03 16.95
N CYS A 151 23.15 3.37 17.91
CA CYS A 151 24.59 3.55 18.14
C CYS A 151 25.45 2.89 17.05
N ILE A 152 25.07 1.70 16.56
CA ILE A 152 25.86 0.98 15.53
C ILE A 152 25.55 1.51 14.12
N ALA A 153 24.30 1.90 13.84
CA ALA A 153 23.95 2.55 12.57
C ALA A 153 24.36 4.03 12.52
N ALA A 154 24.65 4.69 13.66
CA ALA A 154 25.28 6.01 13.66
C ALA A 154 26.78 5.95 13.38
N THR A 155 27.47 4.88 13.76
CA THR A 155 28.91 4.74 13.51
C THR A 155 29.25 4.20 12.12
N LEU A 156 28.40 3.38 11.50
CA LEU A 156 28.65 2.85 10.14
C LEU A 156 28.01 3.65 8.99
N TYR A 157 27.05 4.53 9.26
CA TYR A 157 26.31 5.30 8.25
C TYR A 157 26.34 6.83 8.50
N GLY A 158 27.40 7.34 9.13
CA GLY A 158 27.51 8.74 9.58
C GLY A 158 27.21 9.80 8.49
N ASP A 159 27.70 9.60 7.27
CA ASP A 159 27.55 10.59 6.19
C ASP A 159 26.56 10.22 5.08
N LEU A 160 26.23 8.94 4.89
CA LEU A 160 25.29 8.49 3.84
C LEU A 160 23.80 8.68 4.23
N LYS A 161 23.50 9.01 5.49
CA LYS A 161 22.12 9.12 6.01
C LYS A 161 21.27 10.18 5.33
N LYS A 162 21.87 11.31 4.91
CA LYS A 162 21.12 12.38 4.25
C LYS A 162 20.71 11.95 2.83
N THR A 163 21.63 11.34 2.07
CA THR A 163 21.40 10.97 0.68
C THR A 163 20.31 9.91 0.51
N VAL A 164 20.21 8.94 1.43
CA VAL A 164 19.22 7.83 1.33
C VAL A 164 17.77 8.30 1.51
N ILE A 165 17.53 9.39 2.24
CA ILE A 165 16.19 9.97 2.42
C ILE A 165 15.92 11.04 1.34
N ILE A 166 16.93 11.81 0.97
CA ILE A 166 16.81 12.87 -0.05
C ILE A 166 16.51 12.28 -1.42
N LEU A 167 17.13 11.14 -1.79
CA LEU A 167 16.99 10.57 -3.13
C LEU A 167 15.54 10.16 -3.47
N PRO A 168 14.80 9.38 -2.64
CA PRO A 168 13.40 9.06 -2.91
C PRO A 168 12.49 10.29 -2.88
N GLY A 169 12.75 11.23 -1.96
CA GLY A 169 11.99 12.48 -1.88
C GLY A 169 12.15 13.33 -3.13
N LEU A 170 13.38 13.45 -3.64
CA LEU A 170 13.68 14.15 -4.89
C LEU A 170 13.03 13.45 -6.08
N LEU A 171 13.17 12.12 -6.19
CA LEU A 171 12.53 11.31 -7.24
C LEU A 171 11.01 11.46 -7.24
N MET A 172 10.39 11.48 -6.07
CA MET A 172 8.95 11.70 -5.90
C MET A 172 8.55 13.12 -6.36
N ILE A 173 9.29 14.16 -5.94
CA ILE A 173 9.04 15.55 -6.39
C ILE A 173 9.19 15.67 -7.90
N CYS A 174 10.24 15.07 -8.48
CA CYS A 174 10.45 15.07 -9.92
C CYS A 174 9.31 14.34 -10.65
N THR A 175 8.87 13.19 -10.14
CA THR A 175 7.76 12.41 -10.72
C THR A 175 6.47 13.22 -10.72
N VAL A 176 6.14 13.88 -9.60
CA VAL A 176 4.97 14.76 -9.48
C VAL A 176 5.08 15.95 -10.43
N ALA A 177 6.23 16.61 -10.48
CA ALA A 177 6.47 17.74 -11.36
C ALA A 177 6.30 17.35 -12.84
N THR A 178 6.91 16.23 -13.27
CA THR A 178 6.76 15.71 -14.63
C THR A 178 5.33 15.29 -14.94
N GLY A 179 4.59 14.76 -13.96
CA GLY A 179 3.18 14.40 -14.13
C GLY A 179 2.31 15.64 -14.37
N ILE A 180 2.52 16.71 -13.57
CA ILE A 180 1.81 17.98 -13.76
C ILE A 180 2.17 18.60 -15.11
N LEU A 181 3.47 18.63 -15.47
CA LEU A 181 3.93 19.16 -16.76
C LEU A 181 3.32 18.39 -17.93
N SER A 182 3.28 17.05 -17.88
CA SER A 182 2.70 16.22 -18.93
C SER A 182 1.20 16.48 -19.14
N VAL A 183 0.46 16.78 -18.07
CA VAL A 183 -0.97 17.15 -18.17
C VAL A 183 -1.13 18.53 -18.82
N LEU A 184 -0.23 19.47 -18.52
CA LEU A 184 -0.31 20.84 -19.03
C LEU A 184 0.20 20.97 -20.47
N SER A 185 1.16 20.14 -20.90
CA SER A 185 1.82 20.27 -22.20
C SER A 185 1.15 19.48 -23.33
N PHE A 186 0.25 18.53 -23.04
CA PHE A 186 -0.40 17.62 -24.00
C PHE A 186 0.59 16.92 -24.97
N ASN A 187 1.88 16.82 -24.62
CA ASN A 187 2.91 16.27 -25.50
C ASN A 187 3.19 14.80 -25.17
N TYR A 188 3.07 13.91 -26.17
CA TYR A 188 3.30 12.47 -26.02
C TYR A 188 4.74 12.11 -25.57
N GLN A 189 5.74 12.92 -25.90
CA GLN A 189 7.10 12.70 -25.43
C GLN A 189 7.21 12.88 -23.91
N ASP A 190 6.45 13.81 -23.33
CA ASP A 190 6.46 14.09 -21.89
C ASP A 190 5.82 12.94 -21.10
N ALA A 191 4.82 12.27 -21.68
CA ALA A 191 4.20 11.08 -21.08
C ALA A 191 5.21 9.93 -20.94
N THR A 192 6.09 9.72 -21.93
CA THR A 192 7.13 8.66 -21.87
C THR A 192 8.13 8.93 -20.75
N ILE A 193 8.55 10.20 -20.59
CA ILE A 193 9.46 10.63 -19.51
C ILE A 193 8.77 10.45 -18.15
N MET A 194 7.50 10.85 -18.04
CA MET A 194 6.70 10.67 -16.82
C MET A 194 6.61 9.19 -16.42
N PHE A 195 6.25 8.30 -17.35
CA PHE A 195 6.16 6.86 -17.08
C PHE A 195 7.51 6.27 -16.71
N GLY A 196 8.58 6.63 -17.43
CA GLY A 196 9.94 6.18 -17.12
C GLY A 196 10.40 6.62 -15.73
N LEU A 197 10.11 7.87 -15.35
CA LEU A 197 10.48 8.41 -14.05
C LEU A 197 9.65 7.79 -12.92
N ALA A 198 8.34 7.60 -13.12
CA ALA A 198 7.48 6.89 -12.17
C ALA A 198 7.95 5.44 -11.95
N ALA A 199 8.29 4.73 -13.03
CA ALA A 199 8.85 3.39 -12.96
C ALA A 199 10.19 3.38 -12.19
N ALA A 200 11.09 4.31 -12.50
CA ALA A 200 12.37 4.43 -11.80
C ALA A 200 12.19 4.71 -10.29
N THR A 201 11.29 5.64 -9.93
CA THR A 201 10.95 5.95 -8.54
C THR A 201 10.44 4.72 -7.81
N ASN A 202 9.51 3.96 -8.43
CA ASN A 202 8.96 2.75 -7.85
C ASN A 202 10.01 1.64 -7.68
N VAL A 203 10.91 1.46 -8.66
CA VAL A 203 12.01 0.49 -8.58
C VAL A 203 12.98 0.87 -7.45
N VAL A 204 13.38 2.14 -7.36
CA VAL A 204 14.27 2.64 -6.30
C VAL A 204 13.63 2.49 -4.92
N LEU A 205 12.36 2.90 -4.78
CA LEU A 205 11.62 2.78 -3.52
C LEU A 205 11.48 1.31 -3.10
N THR A 206 11.19 0.42 -4.05
CA THR A 206 11.11 -1.03 -3.80
C THR A 206 12.47 -1.59 -3.39
N ALA A 207 13.55 -1.24 -4.09
CA ALA A 207 14.90 -1.70 -3.78
C ALA A 207 15.36 -1.22 -2.39
N LEU A 208 15.05 0.03 -2.02
CA LEU A 208 15.34 0.56 -0.70
C LEU A 208 14.52 -0.13 0.39
N THR A 209 13.24 -0.39 0.12
CA THR A 209 12.36 -1.11 1.05
C THR A 209 12.83 -2.54 1.26
N ALA A 210 13.08 -3.28 0.17
CA ALA A 210 13.60 -4.63 0.19
C ALA A 210 14.99 -4.70 0.85
N GLY A 211 15.89 -3.77 0.50
CA GLY A 211 17.22 -3.65 1.09
C GLY A 211 17.15 -3.42 2.60
N ARG A 212 16.26 -2.53 3.06
CA ARG A 212 16.00 -2.30 4.49
C ARG A 212 15.46 -3.55 5.17
N ILE A 213 14.52 -4.26 4.55
CA ILE A 213 13.97 -5.53 5.06
C ILE A 213 15.06 -6.60 5.18
N LEU A 214 15.92 -6.75 4.17
CA LEU A 214 17.03 -7.71 4.19
C LEU A 214 18.08 -7.35 5.23
N TRP A 215 18.39 -6.06 5.37
CA TRP A 215 19.31 -5.59 6.40
C TRP A 215 18.76 -5.83 7.81
N MET A 216 17.48 -5.50 8.05
CA MET A 216 16.81 -5.79 9.32
C MET A 216 16.80 -7.29 9.64
N ARG A 217 16.59 -8.16 8.63
CA ARG A 217 16.67 -9.61 8.80
C ARG A 217 18.07 -10.07 9.22
N ARG A 218 19.13 -9.54 8.60
CA ARG A 218 20.53 -9.86 8.97
C ARG A 218 20.89 -9.34 10.35
N ALA A 219 20.48 -8.11 10.69
CA ALA A 219 20.69 -7.56 12.03
C ALA A 219 19.99 -8.41 13.11
N ALA A 220 18.77 -8.88 12.81
CA ALA A 220 18.00 -9.74 13.70
C ALA A 220 18.58 -11.17 13.85
N SER A 221 19.37 -11.68 12.89
CA SER A 221 19.95 -13.03 13.02
C SER A 221 21.11 -13.12 14.00
N HIS A 222 21.77 -12.00 14.31
CA HIS A 222 22.90 -11.98 15.26
C HIS A 222 22.48 -11.78 16.71
N ILE A 223 21.22 -11.41 16.94
CA ILE A 223 20.66 -11.25 18.29
C ILE A 223 19.78 -12.49 18.53
N PRO A 224 19.82 -13.13 19.70
CA PRO A 224 18.85 -14.16 20.09
C PRO A 224 17.47 -13.52 20.22
N VAL A 225 16.84 -13.24 19.08
CA VAL A 225 15.54 -12.62 18.98
C VAL A 225 14.48 -13.65 19.37
N ASP A 226 13.57 -13.24 20.25
CA ASP A 226 12.39 -14.01 20.65
C ASP A 226 11.68 -14.57 19.41
N LYS A 227 11.40 -15.89 19.41
CA LYS A 227 10.71 -16.61 18.32
C LYS A 227 9.43 -15.89 17.90
N THR A 228 8.76 -15.23 18.85
CA THR A 228 7.55 -14.43 18.65
C THR A 228 7.76 -13.26 17.69
N LEU A 229 8.87 -12.52 17.81
CA LEU A 229 9.15 -11.36 16.97
C LEU A 229 9.50 -11.79 15.54
N ARG A 230 10.26 -12.87 15.41
CA ARG A 230 10.60 -13.46 14.11
C ARG A 230 9.35 -13.92 13.36
N LEU A 231 8.39 -14.51 14.08
CA LEU A 231 7.12 -14.94 13.49
C LEU A 231 6.32 -13.75 12.95
N ARG A 232 6.20 -12.66 13.72
CA ARG A 232 5.53 -11.42 13.25
C ARG A 232 6.17 -10.82 12.02
N TYR A 233 7.51 -10.80 11.99
CA TYR A 233 8.26 -10.25 10.87
C TYR A 233 8.06 -11.07 9.59
N ASN A 234 8.20 -12.39 9.69
CA ASN A 234 7.95 -13.30 8.57
C ASN A 234 6.52 -13.16 8.04
N MET A 235 5.58 -12.96 8.95
CA MET A 235 4.17 -12.82 8.64
C MET A 235 3.88 -11.49 7.91
N ALA A 236 4.46 -10.38 8.35
CA ALA A 236 4.37 -9.09 7.66
C ALA A 236 5.03 -9.12 6.27
N ILE A 237 6.20 -9.73 6.14
CA ILE A 237 6.87 -9.92 4.83
C ILE A 237 5.98 -10.74 3.90
N ARG A 238 5.44 -11.86 4.39
CA ARG A 238 4.57 -12.72 3.60
C ARG A 238 3.36 -11.97 3.09
N LEU A 239 2.73 -11.14 3.91
CA LEU A 239 1.59 -10.31 3.53
C LEU A 239 1.95 -9.27 2.45
N ILE A 240 3.11 -8.61 2.60
CA ILE A 240 3.63 -7.70 1.56
C ILE A 240 3.90 -8.45 0.24
N LEU A 241 4.46 -9.65 0.31
CA LEU A 241 4.72 -10.48 -0.87
C LEU A 241 3.43 -11.00 -1.53
N GLU A 242 2.46 -11.47 -0.74
CA GLU A 242 1.16 -11.95 -1.25
C GLU A 242 0.38 -10.80 -1.90
N SER A 243 0.37 -9.62 -1.30
CA SER A 243 -0.29 -8.43 -1.85
C SER A 243 0.41 -7.88 -3.11
N GLY A 244 1.74 -7.83 -3.12
CA GLY A 244 2.51 -7.48 -4.31
C GLY A 244 2.34 -8.49 -5.46
N ALA A 245 2.23 -9.78 -5.15
CA ALA A 245 1.95 -10.81 -6.15
C ALA A 245 0.58 -10.62 -6.79
N ILE A 246 -0.46 -10.29 -6.01
CA ILE A 246 -1.80 -9.98 -6.54
C ILE A 246 -1.73 -8.80 -7.52
N TYR A 247 -0.97 -7.74 -7.19
CA TYR A 247 -0.76 -6.61 -8.08
C TYR A 247 -0.05 -7.02 -9.38
N CYS A 248 1.04 -7.78 -9.30
CA CYS A 248 1.78 -8.25 -10.48
C CYS A 248 0.91 -9.15 -11.38
N ILE A 249 0.10 -10.04 -10.80
CA ILE A 249 -0.83 -10.88 -11.56
C ILE A 249 -1.84 -9.99 -12.30
N GLY A 250 -2.43 -9.00 -11.61
CA GLY A 250 -3.34 -8.04 -12.24
C GLY A 250 -2.70 -7.28 -13.40
N ALA A 251 -1.46 -6.80 -13.21
CA ALA A 251 -0.72 -6.09 -14.26
C ALA A 251 -0.37 -7.00 -15.46
N ILE A 252 -0.02 -8.28 -15.23
CA ILE A 252 0.21 -9.25 -16.30
C ILE A 252 -1.07 -9.54 -17.07
N VAL A 253 -2.20 -9.76 -16.38
CA VAL A 253 -3.50 -9.96 -17.03
C VAL A 253 -3.87 -8.73 -17.86
N MET A 254 -3.67 -7.53 -17.33
CA MET A 254 -3.87 -6.28 -18.05
C MET A 254 -3.00 -6.19 -19.31
N LEU A 255 -1.70 -6.54 -19.21
CA LEU A 255 -0.78 -6.53 -20.34
C LEU A 255 -1.22 -7.52 -21.43
N ILE A 256 -1.60 -8.74 -21.05
CA ILE A 256 -2.09 -9.77 -22.00
C ILE A 256 -3.34 -9.26 -22.73
N VAL A 257 -4.30 -8.69 -22.00
CA VAL A 257 -5.51 -8.11 -22.59
C VAL A 257 -5.19 -6.93 -23.50
N SER A 258 -4.23 -6.09 -23.10
CA SER A 258 -3.78 -4.94 -23.91
C SER A 258 -3.10 -5.37 -25.21
N LEU A 259 -2.36 -6.49 -25.20
CA LEU A 259 -1.75 -7.04 -26.40
C LEU A 259 -2.81 -7.60 -27.36
N GLY A 260 -3.89 -8.19 -26.84
CA GLY A 260 -5.02 -8.65 -27.65
C GLY A 260 -5.94 -7.53 -28.16
N ALA A 261 -5.89 -6.35 -27.52
CA ALA A 261 -6.70 -5.18 -27.85
C ALA A 261 -6.34 -4.52 -29.19
N ALA A 262 -5.09 -4.69 -29.66
CA ALA A 262 -4.62 -4.08 -30.91
C ALA A 262 -5.38 -4.59 -32.14
N GLU A 263 -5.96 -5.79 -32.07
CA GLU A 263 -6.63 -6.45 -33.19
C GLU A 263 -8.15 -6.53 -33.04
N ASN A 264 -8.69 -6.34 -31.82
CA ASN A 264 -10.10 -6.57 -31.51
C ASN A 264 -10.67 -5.46 -30.63
N THR A 265 -11.75 -4.82 -31.08
CA THR A 265 -12.49 -3.79 -30.32
C THR A 265 -12.97 -4.30 -28.96
N SER A 266 -13.37 -5.57 -28.86
CA SER A 266 -13.77 -6.22 -27.60
C SER A 266 -12.62 -6.36 -26.58
N ALA A 267 -11.37 -6.43 -27.04
CA ALA A 267 -10.22 -6.52 -26.16
C ALA A 267 -9.74 -5.13 -25.69
N ALA A 268 -9.92 -4.06 -26.48
CA ALA A 268 -9.75 -2.68 -26.02
C ALA A 268 -10.73 -2.32 -24.91
N VAL A 269 -11.95 -2.81 -25.03
CA VAL A 269 -13.01 -2.73 -24.02
C VAL A 269 -12.54 -3.42 -22.72
N ALA A 270 -12.07 -4.67 -22.79
CA ALA A 270 -11.53 -5.38 -21.64
C ALA A 270 -10.30 -4.70 -21.00
N GLN A 271 -9.45 -4.05 -21.82
CA GLN A 271 -8.27 -3.32 -21.35
C GLN A 271 -8.65 -2.15 -20.45
N SER A 272 -9.67 -1.37 -20.81
CA SER A 272 -10.13 -0.22 -20.00
C SER A 272 -10.65 -0.67 -18.62
N VAL A 273 -11.52 -1.70 -18.60
CA VAL A 273 -12.11 -2.25 -17.36
C VAL A 273 -11.05 -2.81 -16.43
N ILE A 274 -10.13 -3.62 -16.97
CA ILE A 274 -9.11 -4.29 -16.15
C ILE A 274 -8.07 -3.28 -15.67
N GLY A 275 -7.70 -2.31 -16.52
CA GLY A 275 -6.65 -1.36 -16.20
C GLY A 275 -7.01 -0.37 -15.13
N MET A 276 -8.02 0.46 -15.40
CA MET A 276 -8.33 1.60 -14.56
C MET A 276 -9.14 1.20 -13.31
N SER A 277 -9.97 0.14 -13.41
CA SER A 277 -10.85 -0.24 -12.31
C SER A 277 -10.38 -1.34 -11.39
N PHE A 278 -9.45 -2.19 -11.82
CA PHE A 278 -8.91 -3.22 -10.93
C PHE A 278 -7.66 -2.73 -10.18
N VAL A 279 -6.74 -2.08 -10.90
CA VAL A 279 -5.41 -1.74 -10.38
C VAL A 279 -5.50 -0.62 -9.34
N GLN A 280 -6.33 0.39 -9.56
CA GLN A 280 -6.37 1.56 -8.69
C GLN A 280 -6.95 1.27 -7.28
N PRO A 281 -8.07 0.54 -7.12
CA PRO A 281 -8.54 0.16 -5.78
C PRO A 281 -7.56 -0.74 -5.01
N LEU A 282 -6.80 -1.59 -5.72
CA LEU A 282 -5.81 -2.46 -5.08
C LEU A 282 -4.71 -1.65 -4.36
N LEU A 283 -4.30 -0.51 -4.91
CA LEU A 283 -3.30 0.37 -4.28
C LEU A 283 -3.73 0.83 -2.88
N ASN A 284 -5.04 0.96 -2.64
CA ASN A 284 -5.60 1.36 -1.34
C ASN A 284 -5.87 0.20 -0.39
N ILE A 285 -6.19 -0.97 -0.92
CA ILE A 285 -6.53 -2.16 -0.13
C ILE A 285 -5.27 -2.67 0.59
N ILE A 286 -4.14 -2.74 -0.10
CA ILE A 286 -2.91 -3.37 0.39
C ILE A 286 -2.34 -2.68 1.66
N PRO A 287 -2.16 -1.36 1.70
CA PRO A 287 -1.66 -0.66 2.89
C PRO A 287 -2.62 -0.81 4.06
N THR A 288 -3.92 -0.71 3.79
CA THR A 288 -4.98 -0.81 4.80
C THR A 288 -5.03 -2.21 5.40
N PHE A 289 -4.91 -3.25 4.57
CA PHE A 289 -4.81 -4.63 5.02
C PHE A 289 -3.58 -4.87 5.90
N THR A 290 -2.43 -4.32 5.49
CA THR A 290 -1.18 -4.36 6.27
C THR A 290 -1.36 -3.71 7.65
N LEU A 291 -2.06 -2.57 7.72
CA LEU A 291 -2.39 -1.86 8.94
C LEU A 291 -3.30 -2.68 9.87
N VAL A 292 -4.39 -3.25 9.36
CA VAL A 292 -5.31 -4.10 10.14
C VAL A 292 -4.54 -5.25 10.76
N TYR A 293 -3.70 -5.90 9.96
CA TYR A 293 -2.99 -7.09 10.35
C TYR A 293 -2.01 -6.86 11.49
N VAL A 294 -1.18 -5.83 11.33
CA VAL A 294 -0.24 -5.42 12.37
C VAL A 294 -1.01 -4.89 13.58
N GLY A 295 -2.21 -4.34 13.37
CA GLY A 295 -3.25 -4.03 14.35
C GLY A 295 -3.65 -5.20 15.26
N ARG A 296 -3.82 -6.41 14.71
CA ARG A 296 -4.32 -7.57 15.46
C ARG A 296 -3.23 -8.36 16.19
N ASN A 297 -2.06 -8.54 15.59
CA ASN A 297 -1.03 -9.42 16.16
C ASN A 297 -0.37 -8.97 17.48
N THR A 298 -0.71 -7.79 18.00
CA THR A 298 -0.17 -7.31 19.28
C THR A 298 -1.08 -7.56 20.48
N THR A 299 -2.40 -7.75 20.28
CA THR A 299 -3.35 -7.91 21.40
C THR A 299 -3.15 -9.25 22.10
N ASP A 300 -2.92 -10.31 21.35
CA ASP A 300 -2.85 -11.69 21.87
C ASP A 300 -1.65 -11.93 22.80
N THR A 301 -0.64 -11.06 22.73
CA THR A 301 0.57 -11.18 23.56
C THR A 301 0.46 -10.48 24.91
N SER A 302 -0.37 -9.44 24.99
CA SER A 302 -0.60 -8.73 26.25
C SER A 302 -1.43 -9.56 27.21
N GLU A 303 -2.38 -10.35 26.70
CA GLU A 303 -3.18 -11.27 27.52
C GLU A 303 -2.37 -12.47 28.00
N GLY A 304 -1.53 -13.06 27.13
CA GLY A 304 -0.66 -14.18 27.51
C GLY A 304 0.37 -13.83 28.61
N ARG A 305 0.91 -12.60 28.60
CA ARG A 305 1.85 -12.15 29.66
C ARG A 305 1.19 -11.99 31.03
N ASN A 306 -0.06 -11.54 31.08
CA ASN A 306 -0.78 -11.38 32.34
C ASN A 306 -1.20 -12.74 32.93
N MET A 307 -1.51 -13.73 32.08
CA MET A 307 -1.79 -15.09 32.54
C MET A 307 -0.56 -15.79 33.11
N SER A 308 0.61 -15.69 32.46
CA SER A 308 1.85 -16.27 32.99
C SER A 308 2.37 -15.59 34.25
N ALA A 309 2.15 -14.27 34.43
CA ALA A 309 2.53 -13.59 35.67
C ALA A 309 1.62 -13.96 36.87
N SER A 310 0.38 -14.37 36.62
CA SER A 310 -0.55 -14.77 37.69
C SER A 310 -0.37 -16.21 38.19
N SER A 311 0.22 -17.09 37.36
CA SER A 311 0.37 -18.52 37.69
C SER A 311 1.58 -18.83 38.60
N THR A 312 2.52 -17.90 38.76
CA THR A 312 3.67 -18.08 39.68
C THR A 312 3.41 -17.53 41.09
N ARG A 313 2.16 -17.36 41.51
CA ARG A 313 1.83 -17.40 42.94
C ARG A 313 1.83 -18.86 43.38
N ILE A 314 3.03 -19.39 43.61
CA ILE A 314 3.21 -20.56 44.47
C ILE A 314 2.64 -20.16 45.84
N PRO A 315 1.50 -20.72 46.28
CA PRO A 315 1.04 -20.52 47.65
C PRO A 315 2.10 -21.13 48.54
N GLY A 316 2.57 -20.37 49.52
CA GLY A 316 3.70 -20.70 50.37
C GLY A 316 3.69 -22.15 50.84
N ARG A 317 4.61 -22.96 50.32
CA ARG A 317 5.11 -24.12 51.03
C ARG A 317 6.25 -23.62 51.91
N LEU A 318 5.88 -23.26 53.14
CA LEU A 318 6.78 -23.16 54.28
C LEU A 318 7.53 -24.49 54.41
N VAL A 319 8.72 -24.59 53.82
CA VAL A 319 9.68 -25.66 54.12
C VAL A 319 10.72 -25.03 55.02
N GLY A 320 10.80 -25.58 56.23
CA GLY A 320 11.54 -25.06 57.36
C GLY A 320 12.99 -24.76 57.04
N ARG A 321 13.38 -23.56 57.45
CA ARG A 321 14.76 -23.15 57.67
C ARG A 321 15.31 -23.99 58.82
N GLN A 322 15.94 -25.11 58.51
CA GLN A 322 16.72 -25.89 59.47
C GLN A 322 18.08 -25.23 59.59
N THR A 323 18.28 -24.52 60.70
CA THR A 323 19.55 -23.97 61.15
C THR A 323 20.47 -25.13 61.56
N VAL A 324 21.42 -25.48 60.70
CA VAL A 324 22.58 -26.31 61.09
C VAL A 324 23.64 -25.37 61.62
N GLY A 325 24.05 -25.61 62.87
CA GLY A 325 24.97 -24.78 63.63
C GLY A 325 26.43 -24.88 63.18
N PRO A 326 27.31 -24.07 63.80
CA PRO A 326 28.74 -24.05 63.52
C PRO A 326 29.45 -25.18 64.30
N ALA A 327 30.17 -26.04 63.58
CA ALA A 327 31.30 -26.82 64.07
C ALA A 327 32.49 -26.32 63.23
N GLU A 328 33.48 -25.59 63.74
CA GLU A 328 34.48 -25.92 64.77
C GLU A 328 35.32 -27.15 64.38
N ILE A 329 36.66 -26.93 64.36
CA ILE A 329 37.77 -27.91 64.29
C ILE A 329 38.07 -28.39 62.84
N ASP A 330 39.28 -28.41 62.27
CA ASP A 330 40.65 -28.32 62.80
C ASP A 330 41.64 -27.78 61.76
N GLN A 331 42.80 -27.36 62.26
CA GLN A 331 44.05 -27.10 61.54
C GLN A 331 44.72 -28.41 61.05
N GLN A 332 45.78 -28.24 60.24
CA GLN A 332 46.78 -29.22 59.71
C GLN A 332 46.56 -29.60 58.25
N GLY A 333 47.54 -29.60 57.36
CA GLY A 333 48.96 -29.24 57.36
C GLY A 333 49.32 -28.94 55.89
N GLU A 334 50.29 -28.07 55.62
CA GLU A 334 51.62 -28.52 55.13
C GLU A 334 51.57 -29.77 54.25
N GLU A 335 51.73 -29.62 52.93
CA GLU A 335 52.87 -30.27 52.26
C GLU A 335 53.18 -29.64 50.89
N LYS A 336 54.49 -29.57 50.65
CA LYS A 336 55.20 -29.12 49.45
C LYS A 336 55.16 -30.21 48.38
N GLU A 337 55.30 -29.81 47.11
CA GLU A 337 56.14 -30.40 46.03
C GLU A 337 55.69 -29.72 44.73
N SER A 338 56.47 -28.85 44.09
CA SER A 338 57.72 -29.04 43.34
C SER A 338 57.62 -29.96 42.11
N GLU A 339 58.13 -29.40 41.01
CA GLU A 339 58.76 -30.03 39.84
C GLU A 339 57.91 -30.47 38.63
N ASP A 340 58.26 -29.80 37.52
CA ASP A 340 58.52 -30.28 36.15
C ASP A 340 57.34 -30.88 35.35
N VAL A 341 57.03 -30.44 34.11
CA VAL A 341 57.87 -30.22 32.91
C VAL A 341 57.26 -29.10 32.04
#